data_AF-A0A8S1HGE0-F1
#
_entry.id   AF-A0A8S1HGE0-F1
#
_cell.length_a   1.000
_cell.length_b   1.000
_cell.length_c   1.000
_cell.angle_alpha   90.00
_cell.angle_beta   90.00
_cell.angle_gamma   90.00
#
_symmetry.space_group_name_H-M   'P 1'
#
loop_
_entity.id
_entity.type
_entity.pdbx_description
1 polymer ?
#
loop_
_entity_poly.entity_id
_entity_poly.type
_entity_poly.pdbx_seq_one_letter_code
_entity_poly.pdbx_strand_id
1 'polypeptide(L)'
;MAIRRESRATRVVAAILIAFLICWIPYFCVSVIRGVYMGFRLPINRTLHLNLFIYTSWLGYAHSCFNPVIYMCLNKNFRNTMRKLLRQSAKSN
;
A
#
# COMPACT_ATOMS: atom_id res chain seq x y z
N MET A 1 30.93 11.74 -3.58
CA MET A 1 29.51 11.85 -3.15
C MET A 1 28.63 10.74 -3.77
N ALA A 2 29.03 9.46 -3.67
CA ALA A 2 28.24 8.34 -4.20
C ALA A 2 27.15 7.87 -3.21
N ILE A 3 27.41 8.01 -1.91
CA ILE A 3 26.55 7.56 -0.80
C ILE A 3 25.15 8.23 -0.79
N ARG A 4 25.00 9.44 -1.36
CA ARG A 4 23.71 10.17 -1.40
C ARG A 4 22.72 9.66 -2.46
N ARG A 5 23.18 9.01 -3.54
CA ARG A 5 22.29 8.48 -4.58
C ARG A 5 21.78 7.08 -4.23
N GLU A 6 22.65 6.21 -3.73
CA GLU A 6 22.26 4.88 -3.24
C GLU A 6 21.27 4.95 -2.08
N SER A 7 21.52 5.82 -1.10
CA SER A 7 20.61 6.01 0.04
C SER A 7 19.21 6.49 -0.35
N ARG A 8 19.04 7.12 -1.52
CA ARG A 8 17.72 7.53 -2.02
C ARG A 8 16.93 6.35 -2.58
N ALA A 9 17.58 5.46 -3.33
CA ALA A 9 16.96 4.23 -3.82
C ALA A 9 16.57 3.32 -2.65
N THR A 10 17.47 3.12 -1.69
CA THR A 10 17.21 2.34 -0.47
C THR A 10 16.05 2.92 0.34
N ARG A 11 15.95 4.25 0.45
CA ARG A 11 14.83 4.91 1.13
C ARG A 11 13.48 4.66 0.45
N VAL A 12 13.46 4.64 -0.88
CA VAL A 12 12.24 4.33 -1.65
C VAL A 12 11.87 2.85 -1.45
N VAL A 13 12.83 1.94 -1.55
CA VAL A 13 12.60 0.51 -1.29
C VAL A 13 12.08 0.29 0.13
N ALA A 14 12.70 0.89 1.14
CA ALA A 14 12.24 0.81 2.53
C ALA A 14 10.81 1.35 2.71
N ALA A 15 10.46 2.46 2.04
CA ALA A 15 9.10 2.99 2.08
C ALA A 15 8.08 2.08 1.39
N ILE A 16 8.45 1.44 0.26
CA ILE A 16 7.61 0.43 -0.41
C ILE A 16 7.38 -0.75 0.52
N LEU A 17 8.43 -1.25 1.18
CA LEU A 17 8.31 -2.36 2.13
C LEU A 17 7.43 -2.00 3.34
N ILE A 18 7.57 -0.80 3.91
CA ILE A 18 6.71 -0.35 5.01
C ILE A 18 5.25 -0.23 4.56
N ALA A 19 5.00 0.38 3.40
CA ALA A 19 3.65 0.51 2.86
C ALA A 19 3.03 -0.86 2.56
N PHE A 20 3.80 -1.78 1.97
CA PHE A 20 3.40 -3.16 1.75
C PHE A 20 2.95 -3.81 3.06
N LEU A 21 3.78 -3.73 4.10
CA LEU A 21 3.47 -4.29 5.41
C LEU A 21 2.21 -3.66 6.00
N ILE A 22 2.08 -2.33 6.00
CA ILE A 22 0.88 -1.64 6.52
C ILE A 22 -0.39 -2.11 5.81
N CYS A 23 -0.34 -2.34 4.50
CA CYS A 23 -1.51 -2.78 3.73
C CYS A 23 -1.86 -4.25 3.97
N TRP A 24 -0.85 -5.08 4.27
CA TRP A 24 -1.02 -6.51 4.50
C TRP A 24 -1.29 -6.88 5.96
N ILE A 25 -0.84 -6.07 6.93
CA ILE A 25 -1.05 -6.29 8.37
C ILE A 25 -2.54 -6.54 8.69
N PRO A 26 -3.50 -5.73 8.22
CA PRO A 26 -4.92 -5.96 8.49
C PRO A 26 -5.40 -7.33 8.00
N TYR A 27 -4.98 -7.75 6.80
CA TYR A 27 -5.33 -9.05 6.24
C TYR A 27 -4.72 -10.21 7.05
N PHE A 28 -3.45 -10.08 7.45
CA PHE A 28 -2.80 -11.07 8.31
C PHE A 28 -3.49 -11.18 9.67
N CYS A 29 -3.86 -10.05 10.29
CA CYS A 29 -4.61 -10.05 11.54
C CYS A 29 -5.95 -10.78 11.41
N VAL A 30 -6.76 -10.47 10.40
CA VAL A 30 -8.04 -11.16 10.16
C VAL A 30 -7.83 -12.66 9.94
N SER A 31 -6.80 -13.04 9.17
CA SER A 31 -6.47 -14.44 8.90
C SER A 31 -6.06 -15.21 10.16
N VAL A 32 -5.24 -14.61 11.03
CA VAL A 32 -4.82 -15.20 12.31
C VAL A 32 -6.03 -15.33 13.26
N ILE A 33 -6.85 -14.28 13.38
CA ILE A 33 -8.07 -14.30 14.19
C ILE A 33 -8.98 -15.45 13.74
N ARG A 34 -9.18 -15.65 12.44
CA ARG A 34 -9.93 -16.78 11.91
C ARG A 34 -9.38 -18.12 12.39
N GLY A 35 -8.06 -18.31 12.29
CA GLY A 35 -7.37 -19.54 12.70
C GLY A 35 -7.55 -19.84 14.19
N VAL A 36 -7.39 -18.83 15.05
CA VAL A 36 -7.60 -18.95 16.50
C VAL A 36 -9.04 -19.34 16.83
N TYR A 37 -10.02 -18.63 16.25
CA TYR A 37 -11.44 -18.93 16.50
C TYR A 37 -11.82 -20.33 16.05
N MET A 38 -11.28 -20.80 14.91
CA MET A 38 -11.50 -22.17 14.44
C MET A 38 -10.84 -23.21 15.36
N GLY A 39 -9.60 -22.97 15.81
CA GLY A 39 -8.87 -23.88 16.70
C GLY A 39 -9.55 -24.05 18.06
N PHE A 40 -10.08 -22.97 18.63
CA PHE A 40 -10.77 -22.98 19.92
C PHE A 40 -12.29 -23.19 19.81
N ARG A 41 -12.83 -23.42 18.61
CA ARG A 41 -14.27 -23.56 18.32
C ARG A 41 -15.12 -22.41 18.89
N LEU A 42 -14.58 -21.20 18.87
CA LEU A 42 -15.25 -20.01 19.38
C LEU A 42 -16.33 -19.54 18.38
N PRO A 43 -17.47 -19.03 18.87
CA PRO A 43 -18.48 -18.44 18.00
C PRO A 43 -17.91 -17.21 17.31
N ILE A 44 -17.92 -17.21 15.98
CA ILE A 44 -17.45 -16.09 15.17
C ILE A 44 -18.63 -15.44 14.44
N ASN A 45 -18.68 -14.11 14.47
CA ASN A 45 -19.65 -13.37 13.66
C ASN A 45 -19.22 -13.45 12.18
N ARG A 46 -19.83 -14.38 11.44
CA ARG A 46 -19.48 -14.66 10.04
C ARG A 46 -19.61 -13.44 9.16
N THR A 47 -20.62 -12.60 9.36
CA THR A 47 -20.85 -11.39 8.55
C THR A 47 -19.75 -10.35 8.77
N LEU A 48 -19.40 -10.08 10.04
CA LEU A 48 -18.31 -9.17 10.37
C LEU A 48 -16.97 -9.67 9.81
N HIS A 49 -16.70 -10.97 9.95
CA HIS A 49 -15.47 -11.56 9.45
C HIS A 49 -15.38 -11.53 7.92
N LEU A 50 -16.48 -11.83 7.21
CA LEU A 50 -16.53 -11.73 5.75
C LEU A 50 -16.30 -10.31 5.26
N ASN A 51 -16.94 -9.32 5.89
CA ASN A 51 -16.74 -7.91 5.56
C ASN A 51 -15.28 -7.50 5.78
N LEU A 52 -14.70 -7.82 6.95
CA LEU A 52 -13.30 -7.55 7.25
C LEU A 52 -12.35 -8.23 6.25
N PHE A 53 -12.60 -9.48 5.90
CA PHE A 53 -11.82 -10.20 4.90
C PHE A 53 -11.87 -9.49 3.54
N ILE A 54 -13.07 -9.13 3.06
CA ILE A 54 -13.24 -8.40 1.80
C ILE A 54 -12.49 -7.06 1.85
N TYR A 55 -12.76 -6.21 2.85
CA TYR A 55 -12.10 -4.90 2.93
C TYR A 55 -10.57 -5.00 3.00
N THR A 56 -10.06 -5.95 3.79
CA THR A 56 -8.60 -6.14 3.92
C THR A 56 -7.98 -6.74 2.66
N SER A 57 -8.67 -7.63 1.93
CA SER A 57 -8.22 -8.10 0.62
C SER A 57 -8.19 -6.97 -0.41
N TRP A 58 -9.21 -6.11 -0.44
CA TRP A 58 -9.23 -4.94 -1.32
C TRP A 58 -8.10 -3.95 -1.00
N LEU A 59 -7.80 -3.73 0.28
CA LEU A 59 -6.62 -2.96 0.72
C LEU A 59 -5.30 -3.61 0.27
N GLY A 60 -5.21 -4.94 0.36
CA GLY A 60 -4.08 -5.70 -0.17
C GLY A 60 -3.91 -5.56 -1.68
N TYR A 61 -5.01 -5.56 -2.45
CA TYR A 61 -4.96 -5.33 -3.91
C TYR A 61 -4.58 -3.89 -4.27
N ALA A 62 -5.01 -2.91 -3.45
CA ALA A 62 -4.59 -1.52 -3.58
C ALA A 62 -3.07 -1.33 -3.38
N HIS A 63 -2.34 -2.36 -2.90
CA HIS A 63 -0.88 -2.35 -2.83
C HIS A 63 -0.21 -2.05 -4.18
N SER A 64 -0.80 -2.49 -5.28
CA SER A 64 -0.27 -2.19 -6.63
C SER A 64 -0.23 -0.69 -6.92
N CYS A 65 -1.22 0.08 -6.44
CA CYS A 65 -1.31 1.53 -6.56
C CYS A 65 -0.28 2.29 -5.72
N PHE A 66 0.25 1.67 -4.66
CA PHE A 66 1.26 2.33 -3.81
C PHE A 66 2.61 2.44 -4.50
N ASN A 67 2.92 1.62 -5.50
CA ASN A 67 4.17 1.74 -6.24
C ASN A 67 4.28 3.16 -6.89
N PRO A 68 3.38 3.61 -7.79
CA PRO A 68 3.37 4.99 -8.30
C PRO A 68 3.29 6.08 -7.21
N VAL A 69 2.49 5.88 -6.17
CA VAL A 69 2.27 6.88 -5.10
C VAL A 69 3.53 7.10 -4.28
N ILE A 70 4.28 6.04 -3.96
CA ILE A 70 5.53 6.14 -3.21
C ILE A 70 6.61 6.80 -4.06
N TYR A 71 6.71 6.44 -5.35
CA TYR A 71 7.60 7.13 -6.29
C TYR A 71 7.21 8.61 -6.44
N MET A 72 5.91 8.95 -6.48
CA MET A 72 5.42 10.32 -6.55
C MET A 72 5.73 11.10 -5.26
N CYS A 73 5.49 10.55 -4.08
CA CYS A 73 5.71 11.23 -2.80
C CYS A 73 7.20 11.46 -2.52
N LEU A 74 8.05 10.46 -2.79
CA LEU A 74 9.48 10.50 -2.49
C LEU A 74 10.33 11.12 -3.61
N ASN A 75 9.82 11.17 -4.84
CA ASN A 75 10.53 11.81 -5.95
C ASN A 75 9.94 13.17 -6.33
N LYS A 76 10.51 14.24 -5.76
CA LYS A 76 10.17 15.64 -6.08
C LYS A 76 10.26 15.94 -7.60
N ASN A 77 11.14 15.24 -8.34
CA ASN A 77 11.23 15.36 -9.79
C ASN A 77 10.00 14.77 -10.50
N PHE A 78 9.49 13.62 -10.03
CA PHE A 78 8.31 12.98 -10.61
C PHE A 78 7.05 13.82 -10.44
N ARG A 79 6.87 14.46 -9.26
CA ARG A 79 5.77 15.42 -9.04
C ARG A 79 5.83 16.60 -10.01
N ASN A 80 7.02 17.12 -10.29
CA ASN A 80 7.17 18.21 -11.24
C ASN A 80 6.88 17.77 -12.68
N THR A 81 7.27 16.56 -13.08
CA THR A 81 6.92 16.00 -14.39
C THR A 81 5.41 15.77 -14.52
N MET A 82 4.76 15.18 -13.50
CA MET A 82 3.32 14.95 -13.52
C MET A 82 2.50 16.25 -13.54
N ARG A 83 2.93 17.28 -12.79
CA ARG A 83 2.32 18.62 -12.88
C ARG A 83 2.53 19.27 -14.25
N LYS A 84 3.68 19.06 -14.89
CA LYS A 84 3.91 19.55 -16.27
C LYS A 84 2.96 18.85 -17.25
N LEU A 85 2.81 17.54 -17.16
CA LEU A 85 1.89 16.77 -18.00
C LEU A 85 0.43 17.19 -17.79
N LEU A 86 -0.02 17.36 -16.54
CA LEU A 86 -1.39 17.85 -16.25
C LEU A 86 -1.64 19.27 -16.77
N ARG A 87 -0.65 20.17 -16.67
CA ARG A 87 -0.75 21.53 -17.24
C ARG A 87 -0.74 21.54 -18.76
N GLN A 88 -0.06 20.58 -19.40
CA GLN A 88 -0.09 20.41 -20.85
C GLN A 88 -1.43 19.84 -21.31
N SER A 89 -2.00 18.86 -20.58
CA SER A 89 -3.32 18.32 -20.87
C SER A 89 -4.43 19.36 -20.69
N ALA A 90 -4.31 20.27 -19.72
CA ALA A 90 -5.28 21.36 -19.52
C ALA A 90 -5.16 22.52 -20.52
N LYS A 91 -4.07 22.57 -21.31
CA LYS A 91 -3.87 23.53 -22.40
C LYS A 91 -4.31 23.00 -23.77
N SER A 92 -4.70 21.73 -23.84
CA SER A 92 -5.15 21.05 -25.07
C SER A 92 -6.68 20.92 -25.17
N ASN A 93 -7.41 21.66 -24.33
CA ASN A 93 -8.82 22.02 -24.47
C ASN A 93 -8.92 23.55 -24.61
#